data_AF-A0A3D0PRP2-F1
#
_entry.id   AF-A0A3D0PRP2-F1
#
_cell.length_a   1.000
_cell.length_b   1.000
_cell.length_c   1.000
_cell.angle_alpha   90.00
_cell.angle_beta   90.00
_cell.angle_gamma   90.00
#
_symmetry.space_group_name_H-M   'P 1'
#
loop_
_entity.id
_entity.type
_entity.pdbx_description
1 polymer ?
#
loop_
_entity_poly.entity_id
_entity_poly.type
_entity_poly.pdbx_seq_one_letter_code
_entity_poly.pdbx_strand_id
1 'polypeptide(L)'
;MGRFLFVECGDLKEINLSKNLKDIDYAGFRGTPWLKDREKDEFVIINDTLLLKYNGSSKYPVIPKGIESIAEEAFFRKPLEFIEIPATVKYIGGEAFSQTGLENIYFNGNAPEIVRTPFTVKLINCEDELYTKVYYKDGMKGFDDGSWDIYEPETYTTHTITFDPKNGDKKTVVKVYTGQTMKEPKVIKKGYILDGWYKDGKKFKFDTKIKSDCTLTAKWKVAPKKNIIYIVKKGDTIKKIANKYHTTVAKIAKANGIKNVNRINIGQKLIIGQTP
;
A
#
# COMPACT_ATOMS: atom_id res chain seq x y z
N MET A 1 -19.62 17.73 -21.89
CA MET A 1 -18.89 18.83 -22.58
C MET A 1 -17.89 18.20 -23.55
N GLY A 2 -17.70 18.74 -24.76
CA GLY A 2 -16.90 18.07 -25.80
C GLY A 2 -15.38 18.02 -25.50
N ARG A 3 -14.70 17.08 -26.16
CA ARG A 3 -13.22 17.04 -26.22
C ARG A 3 -12.69 18.35 -26.82
N PHE A 4 -11.62 18.90 -26.24
CA PHE A 4 -10.88 20.07 -26.76
C PHE A 4 -11.53 21.47 -26.65
N LEU A 5 -12.55 21.66 -25.81
CA LEU A 5 -13.32 22.92 -25.73
C LEU A 5 -12.51 24.21 -25.51
N PHE A 6 -11.42 24.17 -24.73
CA PHE A 6 -10.61 25.34 -24.38
C PHE A 6 -9.14 25.18 -24.75
N VAL A 7 -8.84 24.28 -25.68
CA VAL A 7 -7.46 23.99 -26.09
C VAL A 7 -6.79 25.25 -26.64
N GLU A 8 -5.58 25.53 -26.16
CA GLU A 8 -4.77 26.70 -26.53
C GLU A 8 -5.46 28.06 -26.26
N CYS A 9 -6.48 28.12 -25.39
CA CYS A 9 -7.03 29.40 -24.93
C CYS A 9 -5.99 30.13 -24.06
N GLY A 10 -5.17 30.98 -24.69
CA GLY A 10 -4.00 31.64 -24.10
C GLY A 10 -4.27 32.63 -22.97
N ASP A 11 -5.53 33.06 -22.79
CA ASP A 11 -5.94 34.00 -21.74
C ASP A 11 -6.84 33.38 -20.66
N LEU A 12 -7.15 32.08 -20.75
CA LEU A 12 -8.04 31.43 -19.76
C LEU A 12 -7.31 31.27 -18.41
N LYS A 13 -7.72 32.08 -17.43
CA LYS A 13 -7.16 32.12 -16.06
C LYS A 13 -8.11 31.64 -14.98
N GLU A 14 -9.42 31.65 -15.24
CA GLU A 14 -10.45 31.22 -14.30
C GLU A 14 -11.48 30.37 -15.03
N ILE A 15 -11.99 29.36 -14.32
CA ILE A 15 -13.00 28.44 -14.82
C ILE A 15 -14.04 28.33 -13.72
N ASN A 16 -15.26 28.78 -14.01
CA ASN A 16 -16.42 28.57 -13.16
C ASN A 16 -17.50 27.85 -13.97
N LEU A 17 -17.56 26.55 -13.78
CA LEU A 17 -18.46 25.66 -14.47
C LEU A 17 -19.75 25.43 -13.68
N SER A 18 -20.88 25.24 -14.37
CA SER A 18 -22.12 24.89 -13.70
C SER A 18 -21.97 23.58 -12.91
N LYS A 19 -22.65 23.50 -11.76
CA LYS A 19 -22.79 22.23 -11.03
C LYS A 19 -23.43 21.19 -11.95
N ASN A 20 -23.01 19.93 -11.84
CA ASN A 20 -23.50 18.77 -12.63
C ASN A 20 -23.01 18.67 -14.09
N LEU A 21 -21.87 19.28 -14.45
CA LEU A 21 -21.31 19.01 -15.77
C LEU A 21 -20.87 17.55 -15.89
N LYS A 22 -21.43 16.89 -16.91
CA LYS A 22 -21.07 15.56 -17.36
C LYS A 22 -20.10 15.67 -18.54
N ASP A 23 -19.22 14.68 -18.66
CA ASP A 23 -18.20 14.58 -19.71
C ASP A 23 -17.29 15.81 -19.77
N ILE A 24 -16.32 15.91 -18.87
CA ILE A 24 -15.24 16.88 -19.01
C ILE A 24 -13.96 16.08 -19.22
N ASP A 25 -13.32 16.30 -20.36
CA ASP A 25 -12.02 15.72 -20.67
C ASP A 25 -10.93 16.71 -20.25
N TYR A 26 -9.93 16.23 -19.51
CA TYR A 26 -8.70 16.97 -19.21
C TYR A 26 -8.07 17.61 -20.46
N ALA A 27 -8.10 16.90 -21.60
CA ALA A 27 -7.59 17.39 -22.88
C ALA A 27 -8.28 18.70 -23.32
N GLY A 28 -9.50 18.96 -22.84
CA GLY A 28 -10.23 20.21 -23.04
C GLY A 28 -9.48 21.46 -22.58
N PHE A 29 -8.53 21.33 -21.65
CA PHE A 29 -7.79 22.47 -21.07
C PHE A 29 -6.30 22.48 -21.43
N ARG A 30 -5.88 21.62 -22.36
CA ARG A 30 -4.47 21.53 -22.77
C ARG A 30 -4.00 22.87 -23.37
N GLY A 31 -2.81 23.31 -22.97
CA GLY A 31 -2.23 24.58 -23.45
C GLY A 31 -2.79 25.83 -22.77
N THR A 32 -3.74 25.71 -21.84
CA THR A 32 -4.27 26.86 -21.11
C THR A 32 -3.34 27.28 -19.95
N PRO A 33 -3.21 28.59 -19.66
CA PRO A 33 -2.52 29.04 -18.44
C PRO A 33 -3.14 28.47 -17.16
N TRP A 34 -4.47 28.38 -17.11
CA TRP A 34 -5.19 27.80 -15.98
C TRP A 34 -4.71 26.38 -15.64
N LEU A 35 -4.52 25.53 -16.66
CA LEU A 35 -4.04 24.17 -16.42
C LEU A 35 -2.56 24.14 -16.07
N LYS A 36 -1.75 24.95 -16.74
CA LYS A 36 -0.29 25.04 -16.52
C LYS A 36 0.04 25.35 -15.06
N ASP A 37 -0.72 26.26 -14.43
CA ASP A 37 -0.51 26.64 -13.03
C ASP A 37 -0.82 25.51 -12.03
N ARG A 38 -1.51 24.45 -12.50
CA ARG A 38 -2.01 23.32 -11.69
C ARG A 38 -1.34 21.98 -12.00
N GLU A 39 -0.39 21.92 -12.93
CA GLU A 39 0.29 20.67 -13.29
C GLU A 39 1.08 20.07 -12.12
N LYS A 40 1.48 20.90 -11.15
CA LYS A 40 2.16 20.46 -9.93
C LYS A 40 1.21 19.95 -8.84
N ASP A 41 -0.08 20.25 -8.95
CA ASP A 41 -1.06 19.87 -7.93
C ASP A 41 -1.31 18.37 -8.04
N GLU A 42 -1.32 17.66 -6.90
CA GLU A 42 -1.57 16.22 -6.88
C GLU A 42 -2.94 15.88 -7.48
N PHE A 43 -3.95 16.68 -7.13
CA PHE A 43 -5.30 16.64 -7.69
C PHE A 43 -5.61 17.98 -8.33
N VAL A 44 -5.85 17.98 -9.64
CA VAL A 44 -6.39 19.15 -10.36
C VAL A 44 -7.90 19.11 -10.21
N ILE A 45 -8.46 20.12 -9.53
CA ILE A 45 -9.87 20.17 -9.16
C ILE A 45 -10.50 21.46 -9.70
N ILE A 46 -11.72 21.35 -10.23
CA ILE A 46 -12.54 22.49 -10.65
C ILE A 46 -13.72 22.64 -9.68
N ASN A 47 -13.95 23.86 -9.21
CA ASN A 47 -15.09 24.23 -8.35
C ASN A 47 -15.24 23.37 -7.09
N ASP A 48 -14.13 22.86 -6.55
CA ASP A 48 -14.06 21.97 -5.37
C ASP A 48 -14.83 20.63 -5.48
N THR A 49 -15.52 20.38 -6.59
CA THR A 49 -16.41 19.22 -6.75
C THR A 49 -16.03 18.30 -7.91
N LEU A 50 -15.25 18.78 -8.89
CA LEU A 50 -14.85 18.01 -10.06
C LEU A 50 -13.36 17.70 -10.02
N LEU A 51 -13.01 16.43 -9.89
CA LEU A 51 -11.64 15.95 -10.02
C LEU A 51 -11.33 15.78 -11.51
N LEU A 52 -10.55 16.72 -12.06
CA LEU A 52 -10.18 16.75 -13.48
C LEU A 52 -9.05 15.75 -13.78
N LYS A 53 -8.03 15.72 -12.92
CA LYS A 53 -6.86 14.87 -13.12
C LYS A 53 -6.12 14.61 -11.81
N TYR A 54 -5.60 13.41 -11.67
CA TYR A 54 -4.63 13.06 -10.65
C TYR A 54 -3.21 13.08 -11.25
N ASN A 55 -2.35 13.98 -10.79
CA ASN A 55 -0.95 14.04 -11.21
C ASN A 55 -0.03 13.21 -10.32
N GLY A 56 -0.48 12.80 -9.13
CA GLY A 56 0.34 12.07 -8.18
C GLY A 56 0.85 10.70 -8.67
N SER A 57 1.76 10.14 -7.87
CA SER A 57 2.41 8.84 -8.10
C SER A 57 2.11 7.80 -7.01
N SER A 58 1.33 8.17 -5.98
CA SER A 58 0.90 7.23 -4.96
C SER A 58 0.05 6.12 -5.58
N LYS A 59 0.27 4.90 -5.09
CA LYS A 59 -0.56 3.72 -5.39
C LYS A 59 -1.87 3.67 -4.59
N TYR A 60 -1.99 4.57 -3.60
CA TYR A 60 -3.09 4.66 -2.64
C TYR A 60 -3.58 6.11 -2.52
N PRO A 61 -4.01 6.76 -3.61
CA PRO A 61 -4.52 8.12 -3.53
C PRO A 61 -5.79 8.16 -2.69
N VAL A 62 -5.97 9.24 -1.92
CA VAL A 62 -7.20 9.51 -1.18
C VAL A 62 -7.93 10.63 -1.90
N ILE A 63 -9.06 10.31 -2.53
CA ILE A 63 -9.88 11.32 -3.22
C ILE A 63 -10.33 12.37 -2.19
N PRO A 64 -10.13 13.67 -2.46
CA PRO A 64 -10.54 14.74 -1.55
C PRO A 64 -12.05 14.67 -1.21
N LYS A 65 -12.39 15.08 0.01
CA LYS A 65 -13.80 15.13 0.45
C LYS A 65 -14.57 16.15 -0.38
N GLY A 66 -15.82 15.85 -0.70
CA GLY A 66 -16.71 16.77 -1.44
C GLY A 66 -16.63 16.63 -2.95
N ILE A 67 -15.73 15.80 -3.48
CA ILE A 67 -15.72 15.46 -4.91
C ILE A 67 -17.04 14.76 -5.26
N GLU A 68 -17.74 15.33 -6.24
CA GLU A 68 -19.01 14.83 -6.77
C GLU A 68 -18.84 14.22 -8.17
N SER A 69 -17.77 14.53 -8.88
CA SER A 69 -17.55 14.04 -10.24
C SER A 69 -16.08 13.76 -10.51
N ILE A 70 -15.82 12.67 -11.23
CA ILE A 70 -14.48 12.27 -11.69
C ILE A 70 -14.49 12.36 -13.21
N ALA A 71 -13.59 13.16 -13.76
CA ALA A 71 -13.48 13.42 -15.19
C ALA A 71 -13.03 12.19 -16.01
N GLU A 72 -13.23 12.27 -17.32
CA GLU A 72 -12.68 11.30 -18.28
C GLU A 72 -11.15 11.26 -18.16
N GLU A 73 -10.59 10.06 -18.19
CA GLU A 73 -9.15 9.79 -18.05
C GLU A 73 -8.48 10.33 -16.77
N ALA A 74 -9.24 10.73 -15.73
CA ALA A 74 -8.70 11.43 -14.56
C ALA A 74 -7.55 10.70 -13.84
N PHE A 75 -7.59 9.35 -13.81
CA PHE A 75 -6.55 8.47 -13.28
C PHE A 75 -5.97 7.54 -14.36
N PHE A 76 -6.14 7.85 -15.64
CA PHE A 76 -5.68 7.00 -16.74
C PHE A 76 -4.19 6.65 -16.61
N ARG A 77 -3.87 5.35 -16.72
CA ARG A 77 -2.50 4.79 -16.62
C ARG A 77 -1.76 5.07 -15.30
N LYS A 78 -2.48 5.39 -14.22
CA LYS A 78 -1.87 5.62 -12.90
C LYS A 78 -1.63 4.31 -12.16
N PRO A 79 -0.55 4.17 -11.37
CA PRO A 79 -0.12 2.88 -10.79
C PRO A 79 -0.94 2.51 -9.54
N LEU A 80 -2.26 2.42 -9.67
CA LEU A 80 -3.16 2.23 -8.52
C LEU A 80 -3.16 0.77 -8.06
N GLU A 81 -2.95 0.56 -6.75
CA GLU A 81 -3.21 -0.74 -6.11
C GLU A 81 -4.54 -0.72 -5.35
N PHE A 82 -4.98 0.45 -4.87
CA PHE A 82 -6.24 0.59 -4.16
C PHE A 82 -6.72 2.04 -4.17
N ILE A 83 -8.03 2.22 -4.32
CA ILE A 83 -8.72 3.50 -4.18
C ILE A 83 -10.16 3.25 -3.72
N GLU A 84 -10.67 4.17 -2.90
CA GLU A 84 -12.08 4.25 -2.55
C GLU A 84 -12.75 5.41 -3.27
N ILE A 85 -13.94 5.13 -3.79
CA ILE A 85 -14.83 6.15 -4.33
C ILE A 85 -15.72 6.68 -3.19
N PRO A 86 -15.58 7.97 -2.81
CA PRO A 86 -16.41 8.57 -1.77
C PRO A 86 -17.89 8.53 -2.12
N ALA A 87 -18.75 8.45 -1.10
CA ALA A 87 -20.20 8.44 -1.29
C ALA A 87 -20.77 9.72 -1.93
N THR A 88 -19.98 10.79 -1.99
CA THR A 88 -20.35 12.05 -2.63
C THR A 88 -20.24 11.99 -4.15
N VAL A 89 -19.49 11.04 -4.71
CA VAL A 89 -19.30 10.91 -6.15
C VAL A 89 -20.58 10.41 -6.79
N LYS A 90 -21.11 11.21 -7.71
CA LYS A 90 -22.34 10.96 -8.46
C LYS A 90 -22.06 10.63 -9.93
N TYR A 91 -20.86 10.90 -10.41
CA TYR A 91 -20.49 10.76 -11.82
C TYR A 91 -19.04 10.32 -12.01
N ILE A 92 -18.79 9.37 -12.91
CA ILE A 92 -17.46 8.93 -13.33
C ILE A 92 -17.40 8.86 -14.86
N GLY A 93 -16.52 9.67 -15.45
CA GLY A 93 -16.32 9.75 -16.90
C GLY A 93 -15.60 8.52 -17.49
N GLY A 94 -15.62 8.43 -18.82
CA GLY A 94 -14.98 7.36 -19.58
C GLY A 94 -13.50 7.19 -19.25
N GLU A 95 -13.03 5.95 -19.24
CA GLU A 95 -11.62 5.60 -19.02
C GLU A 95 -10.97 6.19 -17.75
N ALA A 96 -11.77 6.71 -16.80
CA ALA A 96 -11.29 7.46 -15.65
C ALA A 96 -10.24 6.68 -14.85
N PHE A 97 -10.36 5.35 -14.79
CA PHE A 97 -9.43 4.44 -14.11
C PHE A 97 -8.84 3.39 -15.06
N SER A 98 -8.88 3.65 -16.36
CA SER A 98 -8.39 2.70 -17.36
C SER A 98 -6.86 2.57 -17.32
N GLN A 99 -6.38 1.35 -17.55
CA GLN A 99 -4.96 0.98 -17.58
C GLN A 99 -4.21 1.25 -16.26
N THR A 100 -4.92 1.27 -15.13
CA THR A 100 -4.31 1.53 -13.81
C THR A 100 -3.67 0.30 -13.15
N GLY A 101 -4.04 -0.90 -13.61
CA GLY A 101 -3.72 -2.15 -12.91
C GLY A 101 -4.59 -2.41 -11.67
N LEU A 102 -5.61 -1.58 -11.43
CA LEU A 102 -6.50 -1.71 -10.29
C LEU A 102 -7.43 -2.92 -10.47
N GLU A 103 -7.20 -3.98 -9.69
CA GLU A 103 -8.01 -5.22 -9.77
C GLU A 103 -9.40 -5.06 -9.14
N ASN A 104 -9.51 -4.25 -8.09
CA ASN A 104 -10.76 -4.05 -7.33
C ASN A 104 -10.97 -2.57 -7.01
N ILE A 105 -12.21 -2.10 -7.10
CA ILE A 105 -12.59 -0.73 -6.72
C ILE A 105 -13.75 -0.75 -5.71
N TYR A 106 -13.74 0.18 -4.75
CA TYR A 106 -14.66 0.17 -3.61
C TYR A 106 -15.49 1.45 -3.54
N PHE A 107 -16.82 1.31 -3.58
CA PHE A 107 -17.77 2.42 -3.49
C PHE A 107 -18.37 2.53 -2.09
N ASN A 108 -18.20 3.70 -1.48
CA ASN A 108 -18.76 4.01 -0.15
C ASN A 108 -20.22 4.53 -0.19
N GLY A 109 -20.78 4.74 -1.38
CA GLY A 109 -22.15 5.27 -1.59
C GLY A 109 -22.91 4.49 -2.66
N ASN A 110 -24.08 5.01 -3.03
CA ASN A 110 -24.86 4.50 -4.18
C ASN A 110 -24.04 4.58 -5.47
N ALA A 111 -24.42 3.77 -6.45
CA ALA A 111 -23.77 3.75 -7.75
C ALA A 111 -23.80 5.16 -8.38
N PRO A 112 -22.64 5.70 -8.79
CA PRO A 112 -22.63 6.89 -9.62
C PRO A 112 -23.11 6.56 -11.03
N GLU A 113 -23.50 7.59 -11.78
CA GLU A 113 -23.61 7.47 -13.22
C GLU A 113 -22.22 7.26 -13.83
N ILE A 114 -22.10 6.31 -14.74
CA ILE A 114 -20.86 6.01 -15.45
C ILE A 114 -21.05 6.24 -16.95
N VAL A 115 -19.98 6.69 -17.61
CA VAL A 115 -19.95 6.82 -19.07
C VAL A 115 -18.85 5.93 -19.63
N ARG A 116 -19.15 5.19 -20.70
CA ARG A 116 -18.26 4.18 -21.31
C ARG A 116 -17.78 3.15 -20.27
N THR A 117 -16.58 2.60 -20.45
CA THR A 117 -15.92 1.62 -19.57
C THR A 117 -14.87 2.31 -18.67
N PRO A 118 -15.25 2.97 -17.56
CA PRO A 118 -14.30 3.69 -16.70
C PRO A 118 -13.25 2.80 -16.03
N PHE A 119 -13.51 1.50 -15.86
CA PHE A 119 -12.67 0.60 -15.05
C PHE A 119 -12.07 -0.57 -15.84
N THR A 120 -11.35 -0.28 -16.92
CA THR A 120 -10.57 -1.28 -17.67
C THR A 120 -9.18 -1.45 -17.04
N VAL A 121 -8.86 -2.64 -16.51
CA VAL A 121 -7.55 -2.97 -15.93
C VAL A 121 -6.45 -2.87 -16.98
N LYS A 122 -6.67 -3.53 -18.12
CA LYS A 122 -5.77 -3.55 -19.27
C LYS A 122 -6.55 -3.88 -20.53
N LEU A 123 -6.09 -3.31 -21.64
CA LEU A 123 -6.44 -3.78 -22.98
C LEU A 123 -5.59 -5.01 -23.26
N ILE A 124 -6.22 -6.17 -23.48
CA ILE A 124 -5.50 -7.40 -23.83
C ILE A 124 -5.22 -7.40 -25.34
N ASN A 125 -6.22 -7.02 -26.13
CA ASN A 125 -6.14 -6.74 -27.56
C ASN A 125 -7.26 -5.74 -27.91
N CYS A 126 -7.63 -5.61 -29.20
CA CYS A 126 -8.68 -4.68 -29.64
C CYS A 126 -10.11 -5.10 -29.26
N GLU A 127 -10.32 -6.33 -28.81
CA GLU A 127 -11.64 -6.94 -28.56
C GLU A 127 -11.79 -7.48 -27.13
N ASP A 128 -10.68 -7.80 -26.46
CA ASP A 128 -10.64 -8.34 -25.10
C ASP A 128 -10.15 -7.29 -24.10
N GLU A 129 -11.00 -6.98 -23.14
CA GLU A 129 -10.70 -6.11 -22.01
C GLU A 129 -10.79 -6.90 -20.70
N LEU A 130 -9.82 -6.67 -19.81
CA LEU A 130 -9.94 -7.12 -18.42
C LEU A 130 -10.52 -5.97 -17.61
N TYR A 131 -11.67 -6.17 -16.98
CA TYR A 131 -12.33 -5.16 -16.16
C TYR A 131 -11.99 -5.29 -14.67
N THR A 132 -11.98 -4.15 -13.98
CA THR A 132 -11.83 -4.07 -12.53
C THR A 132 -13.10 -4.60 -11.87
N LYS A 133 -12.96 -5.42 -10.83
CA LYS A 133 -14.11 -5.87 -10.05
C LYS A 133 -14.66 -4.74 -9.19
N VAL A 134 -15.97 -4.56 -9.24
CA VAL A 134 -16.65 -3.52 -8.47
C VAL A 134 -17.16 -4.08 -7.15
N TYR A 135 -16.80 -3.39 -6.06
CA TYR A 135 -17.31 -3.66 -4.74
C TYR A 135 -18.05 -2.42 -4.22
N TYR A 136 -19.24 -2.61 -3.67
CA TYR A 136 -20.00 -1.52 -3.05
C TYR A 136 -20.45 -1.88 -1.64
N LYS A 137 -20.54 -0.86 -0.78
CA LYS A 137 -20.87 -1.09 0.62
C LYS A 137 -22.28 -1.69 0.72
N ASP A 138 -22.45 -2.71 1.55
CA ASP A 138 -23.75 -3.34 1.78
C ASP A 138 -24.83 -2.29 2.13
N GLY A 139 -26.00 -2.42 1.51
CA GLY A 139 -27.12 -1.47 1.60
C GLY A 139 -27.10 -0.28 0.63
N MET A 140 -26.04 -0.12 -0.19
CA MET A 140 -26.04 0.87 -1.28
C MET A 140 -26.81 0.36 -2.51
N LYS A 141 -27.36 1.27 -3.31
CA LYS A 141 -28.27 0.97 -4.43
C LYS A 141 -27.70 1.43 -5.79
N GLY A 142 -28.30 0.95 -6.89
CA GLY A 142 -28.04 1.42 -8.25
C GLY A 142 -26.97 0.63 -9.01
N PHE A 143 -26.42 -0.44 -8.42
CA PHE A 143 -25.48 -1.33 -9.08
C PHE A 143 -26.19 -2.46 -9.87
N ASP A 144 -27.52 -2.42 -9.93
CA ASP A 144 -28.42 -3.44 -10.47
C ASP A 144 -29.28 -2.94 -11.65
N ASP A 145 -28.93 -1.78 -12.23
CA ASP A 145 -29.68 -1.15 -13.33
C ASP A 145 -29.25 -1.59 -14.75
N GLY A 146 -28.34 -2.57 -14.84
CA GLY A 146 -27.77 -3.06 -16.10
C GLY A 146 -26.52 -2.32 -16.57
N SER A 147 -26.30 -1.06 -16.14
CA SER A 147 -25.11 -0.29 -16.52
C SER A 147 -23.82 -0.87 -15.94
N TRP A 148 -23.94 -1.68 -14.89
CA TRP A 148 -22.83 -2.23 -14.13
C TRP A 148 -22.56 -3.71 -14.39
N ASP A 149 -23.37 -4.39 -15.20
CA ASP A 149 -23.36 -5.85 -15.35
C ASP A 149 -21.98 -6.39 -15.75
N ILE A 150 -21.25 -5.66 -16.60
CA ILE A 150 -19.90 -6.03 -17.05
C ILE A 150 -18.86 -6.08 -15.92
N TYR A 151 -19.14 -5.44 -14.78
CA TYR A 151 -18.23 -5.37 -13.63
C TYR A 151 -18.58 -6.37 -12.52
N GLU A 152 -19.67 -7.13 -12.68
CA GLU A 152 -20.20 -8.10 -11.71
C GLU A 152 -20.17 -7.56 -10.26
N PRO A 153 -20.91 -6.47 -9.95
CA PRO A 153 -20.78 -5.78 -8.67
C PRO A 153 -21.12 -6.68 -7.47
N GLU A 154 -20.22 -6.74 -6.49
CA GLU A 154 -20.40 -7.49 -5.25
C GLU A 154 -20.51 -6.54 -4.04
N THR A 155 -21.31 -6.91 -3.04
CA THR A 155 -21.31 -6.16 -1.78
C THR A 155 -20.04 -6.43 -0.98
N TYR A 156 -19.57 -5.43 -0.24
CA TYR A 156 -18.55 -5.61 0.79
C TYR A 156 -19.04 -5.12 2.15
N THR A 157 -18.45 -5.72 3.19
CA THR A 157 -18.48 -5.21 4.55
C THR A 157 -17.07 -4.90 5.03
N THR A 158 -16.95 -4.14 6.11
CA THR A 158 -15.66 -3.89 6.76
C THR A 158 -15.42 -4.92 7.85
N HIS A 159 -14.23 -5.49 7.87
CA HIS A 159 -13.77 -6.38 8.93
C HIS A 159 -12.65 -5.74 9.73
N THR A 160 -12.67 -5.94 11.04
CA THR A 160 -11.64 -5.50 11.96
C THR A 160 -10.61 -6.61 12.17
N ILE A 161 -9.36 -6.34 11.79
CA ILE A 161 -8.26 -7.27 11.98
C ILE A 161 -7.32 -6.73 13.04
N THR A 162 -7.14 -7.51 14.10
CA THR A 162 -6.26 -7.16 15.22
C THR A 162 -4.98 -7.98 15.14
N PHE A 163 -3.85 -7.31 15.03
CA PHE A 163 -2.52 -7.91 15.12
C PHE A 163 -1.99 -7.78 16.54
N ASP A 164 -1.89 -8.90 17.25
CA ASP A 164 -1.24 -9.00 18.55
C ASP A 164 0.22 -9.49 18.38
N PRO A 165 1.22 -8.62 18.56
CA PRO A 165 2.61 -8.97 18.34
C PRO A 165 3.20 -9.92 19.40
N LYS A 166 2.48 -10.23 20.50
CA LYS A 166 2.94 -11.15 21.56
C LYS A 166 4.38 -10.89 22.05
N ASN A 167 4.77 -9.62 22.06
CA ASN A 167 6.08 -9.13 22.50
C ASN A 167 5.96 -8.04 23.59
N GLY A 168 4.72 -7.68 24.00
CA GLY A 168 4.44 -6.60 24.95
C GLY A 168 4.05 -5.27 24.29
N ASP A 169 4.26 -5.13 22.98
CA ASP A 169 3.88 -3.93 22.24
C ASP A 169 2.36 -3.83 22.08
N LYS A 170 1.90 -2.61 21.78
CA LYS A 170 0.49 -2.33 21.49
C LYS A 170 0.02 -3.11 20.27
N LYS A 171 -1.21 -3.63 20.34
CA LYS A 171 -1.87 -4.28 19.20
C LYS A 171 -2.16 -3.28 18.10
N THR A 172 -1.95 -3.69 16.84
CA THR A 172 -2.34 -2.91 15.67
C THR A 172 -3.72 -3.35 15.23
N VAL A 173 -4.61 -2.40 14.96
CA VAL A 173 -5.96 -2.67 14.46
C VAL A 173 -6.09 -2.04 13.08
N VAL A 174 -6.47 -2.85 12.09
CA VAL A 174 -6.72 -2.39 10.73
C VAL A 174 -8.15 -2.76 10.30
N LYS A 175 -8.74 -1.91 9.46
CA LYS A 175 -9.98 -2.23 8.76
C LYS A 175 -9.64 -2.71 7.36
N VAL A 176 -10.30 -3.77 6.93
CA VAL A 176 -10.15 -4.36 5.59
C VAL A 176 -11.52 -4.64 5.00
N TYR A 177 -11.64 -4.63 3.68
CA TYR A 177 -12.88 -5.01 3.01
C TYR A 177 -12.99 -6.52 2.83
N THR A 178 -14.21 -7.03 2.83
CA THR A 178 -14.49 -8.42 2.45
C THR A 178 -13.76 -8.73 1.13
N GLY A 179 -13.02 -9.83 1.09
CA GLY A 179 -12.26 -10.24 -0.09
C GLY A 179 -10.86 -9.65 -0.23
N GLN A 180 -10.49 -8.61 0.51
CA GLN A 180 -9.14 -8.04 0.47
C GLN A 180 -8.09 -8.98 1.06
N THR A 181 -6.86 -8.85 0.54
CA THR A 181 -5.63 -9.38 1.13
C THR A 181 -4.98 -8.33 2.03
N MET A 182 -4.04 -8.76 2.87
CA MET A 182 -3.37 -7.86 3.82
C MET A 182 -1.86 -7.89 3.61
N LYS A 183 -1.20 -6.78 3.95
CA LYS A 183 0.27 -6.77 4.07
C LYS A 183 0.68 -7.20 5.48
N GLU A 184 1.70 -8.04 5.55
CA GLU A 184 2.25 -8.48 6.83
C GLU A 184 2.82 -7.27 7.60
N PRO A 185 2.38 -7.02 8.85
CA PRO A 185 2.89 -5.92 9.63
C PRO A 185 4.33 -6.20 10.09
N LYS A 186 5.17 -5.18 10.02
CA LYS A 186 6.55 -5.23 10.51
C LYS A 186 6.57 -5.10 12.03
N VAL A 187 7.10 -6.11 12.72
CA VAL A 187 7.22 -6.16 14.19
C VAL A 187 8.61 -6.62 14.60
N ILE A 188 9.09 -6.17 15.78
CA ILE A 188 10.43 -6.48 16.26
C ILE A 188 10.34 -7.00 17.70
N LYS A 189 11.09 -8.07 18.00
CA LYS A 189 11.29 -8.57 19.36
C LYS A 189 12.77 -8.90 19.53
N LYS A 190 13.47 -8.14 20.38
CA LYS A 190 14.92 -8.27 20.57
C LYS A 190 15.31 -9.71 20.93
N GLY A 191 16.24 -10.30 20.18
CA GLY A 191 16.70 -11.68 20.37
C GLY A 191 15.80 -12.76 19.73
N TYR A 192 14.79 -12.37 18.96
CA TYR A 192 13.86 -13.28 18.29
C TYR A 192 13.68 -12.94 16.82
N ILE A 193 13.33 -13.96 16.03
CA ILE A 193 12.86 -13.87 14.66
C ILE A 193 11.36 -14.17 14.66
N LEU A 194 10.58 -13.39 13.92
CA LEU A 194 9.16 -13.67 13.71
C LEU A 194 9.04 -15.00 12.95
N ASP A 195 8.41 -15.99 13.57
CA ASP A 195 8.08 -17.25 12.89
C ASP A 195 6.90 -17.07 11.93
N GLY A 196 5.95 -16.22 12.32
CA GLY A 196 4.84 -15.76 11.50
C GLY A 196 3.63 -15.37 12.34
N TRP A 197 2.54 -15.04 11.65
CA TRP A 197 1.24 -14.75 12.24
C TRP A 197 0.35 -15.97 12.26
N TYR A 198 -0.45 -16.11 13.30
CA TYR A 198 -1.29 -17.28 13.54
C TYR A 198 -2.72 -16.87 13.89
N LYS A 199 -3.68 -17.56 13.27
CA LYS A 199 -5.11 -17.52 13.60
C LYS A 199 -5.50 -18.89 14.14
N ASP A 200 -6.10 -18.95 15.33
CA ASP A 200 -6.59 -20.18 15.94
C ASP A 200 -5.54 -21.32 15.95
N GLY A 201 -4.28 -20.96 16.23
CA GLY A 201 -3.15 -21.89 16.28
C GLY A 201 -2.56 -22.28 14.92
N LYS A 202 -3.22 -21.96 13.79
CA LYS A 202 -2.74 -22.23 12.42
C LYS A 202 -2.00 -21.02 11.85
N LYS A 203 -0.92 -21.27 11.11
CA LYS A 203 -0.13 -20.21 10.47
C LYS A 203 -0.98 -19.53 9.40
N PHE A 204 -1.13 -18.22 9.49
CA PHE A 204 -1.90 -17.40 8.58
C PHE A 204 -1.09 -17.10 7.32
N LYS A 205 -1.74 -17.14 6.16
CA LYS A 205 -1.15 -16.74 4.88
C LYS A 205 -1.77 -15.41 4.45
N PHE A 206 -0.95 -14.41 4.17
CA PHE A 206 -1.42 -13.03 3.91
C PHE A 206 -2.11 -12.83 2.55
N ASP A 207 -2.06 -13.84 1.69
CA ASP A 207 -2.87 -13.99 0.47
C ASP A 207 -4.29 -14.50 0.74
N THR A 208 -4.63 -14.83 1.99
CA THR A 208 -5.98 -15.30 2.36
C THR A 208 -6.98 -14.14 2.33
N LYS A 209 -8.04 -14.29 1.54
CA LYS A 209 -9.17 -13.34 1.50
C LYS A 209 -9.87 -13.24 2.86
N ILE A 210 -10.08 -12.02 3.35
CA ILE A 210 -10.75 -11.77 4.62
C ILE A 210 -12.27 -11.84 4.48
N LYS A 211 -12.93 -12.51 5.43
CA LYS A 211 -14.39 -12.70 5.46
C LYS A 211 -15.05 -12.36 6.79
N SER A 212 -14.26 -12.13 7.84
CA SER A 212 -14.75 -11.81 9.17
C SER A 212 -13.64 -11.20 10.01
N ASP A 213 -14.05 -10.55 11.10
CA ASP A 213 -13.15 -10.03 12.12
C ASP A 213 -12.28 -11.15 12.70
N CYS A 214 -11.01 -10.86 12.93
CA CYS A 214 -10.12 -11.82 13.57
C CYS A 214 -8.97 -11.17 14.31
N THR A 215 -8.36 -11.95 15.20
CA THR A 215 -7.09 -11.61 15.83
C THR A 215 -6.00 -12.53 15.31
N LEU A 216 -4.96 -11.95 14.73
CA LEU A 216 -3.73 -12.64 14.36
C LEU A 216 -2.70 -12.45 15.45
N THR A 217 -2.07 -13.54 15.88
CA THR A 217 -1.05 -13.53 16.94
C THR A 217 0.31 -13.88 16.37
N ALA A 218 1.32 -13.09 16.69
CA ALA A 218 2.69 -13.41 16.30
C ALA A 218 3.24 -14.58 17.12
N LYS A 219 3.93 -15.50 16.45
CA LYS A 219 4.80 -16.48 17.11
C LYS A 219 6.25 -16.18 16.80
N TRP A 220 7.12 -16.43 17.76
CA TRP A 220 8.51 -16.04 17.73
C TRP A 220 9.41 -17.26 17.90
N LYS A 221 10.52 -17.28 17.16
CA LYS A 221 11.63 -18.22 17.34
C LYS A 221 12.81 -17.46 17.91
N VAL A 222 13.56 -18.09 18.82
CA VAL A 222 14.82 -17.49 19.33
C VAL A 222 15.74 -17.29 18.14
N ALA A 223 16.30 -16.09 18.01
CA ALA A 223 17.26 -15.81 16.95
C ALA A 223 18.50 -16.69 17.17
N PRO A 224 19.04 -17.34 16.11
CA PRO A 224 20.24 -18.14 16.25
C PRO A 224 21.39 -17.23 16.66
N LYS A 225 21.99 -17.52 17.82
CA LYS A 225 23.18 -16.82 18.29
C LYS A 225 24.35 -17.14 17.37
N LYS A 226 24.82 -16.15 16.61
CA LYS A 226 26.02 -16.30 15.79
C LYS A 226 27.24 -15.95 16.61
N ASN A 227 28.25 -16.82 16.60
CA ASN A 227 29.52 -16.53 17.24
C ASN A 227 30.20 -15.37 16.52
N ILE A 228 30.63 -14.37 17.28
CA ILE A 228 31.53 -13.33 16.80
C ILE A 228 32.93 -13.93 16.85
N ILE A 229 33.56 -14.05 15.68
CA ILE A 229 34.89 -14.65 15.54
C ILE A 229 35.92 -13.54 15.34
N TYR A 230 36.97 -13.59 16.16
CA TYR A 230 38.16 -12.76 16.01
C TYR A 230 39.34 -13.60 15.55
N ILE A 231 40.15 -13.08 14.63
CA ILE A 231 41.40 -13.72 14.20
C ILE A 231 42.55 -13.01 14.89
N VAL A 232 43.29 -13.75 15.74
CA VAL A 232 44.41 -13.23 16.54
C VAL A 232 45.49 -12.64 15.63
N LYS A 233 45.94 -11.43 15.94
CA LYS A 233 46.99 -10.70 15.25
C LYS A 233 48.26 -10.63 16.10
N LYS A 234 49.38 -10.27 15.46
CA LYS A 234 50.67 -10.07 16.14
C LYS A 234 50.52 -9.01 17.24
N GLY A 235 50.90 -9.34 18.47
CA GLY A 235 50.86 -8.43 19.62
C GLY A 235 49.55 -8.45 20.43
N ASP A 236 48.58 -9.28 20.04
CA ASP A 236 47.35 -9.48 20.79
C ASP A 236 47.57 -10.26 22.09
N THR A 237 46.73 -9.95 23.08
CA THR A 237 46.50 -10.78 24.26
C THR A 237 45.00 -10.97 24.43
N ILE A 238 44.56 -12.05 25.09
CA ILE A 238 43.13 -12.26 25.36
C ILE A 238 42.55 -11.06 26.14
N LYS A 239 43.33 -10.44 27.04
CA LYS A 239 42.92 -9.23 27.78
C LYS A 239 42.64 -8.04 26.86
N LYS A 240 43.53 -7.74 25.90
CA LYS A 240 43.34 -6.65 24.93
C LYS A 240 42.10 -6.90 24.06
N ILE A 241 41.93 -8.13 23.59
CA ILE A 241 40.76 -8.54 22.79
C ILE A 241 39.48 -8.40 23.62
N ALA A 242 39.46 -8.92 24.85
CA ALA A 242 38.30 -8.84 25.74
C ALA A 242 37.83 -7.41 25.98
N ASN A 243 38.75 -6.50 26.27
CA ASN A 243 38.46 -5.09 26.48
C ASN A 243 37.88 -4.44 25.21
N LYS A 244 38.46 -4.73 24.05
CA LYS A 244 38.00 -4.18 22.76
C LYS A 244 36.57 -4.58 22.41
N TYR A 245 36.17 -5.79 22.78
CA TYR A 245 34.85 -6.34 22.45
C TYR A 245 33.88 -6.34 23.64
N HIS A 246 34.18 -5.56 24.69
CA HIS A 246 33.35 -5.42 25.88
C HIS A 246 32.92 -6.77 26.49
N THR A 247 33.87 -7.73 26.53
CA THR A 247 33.70 -9.06 27.12
C THR A 247 34.79 -9.32 28.16
N THR A 248 34.91 -10.54 28.69
CA THR A 248 35.93 -10.88 29.69
C THR A 248 36.87 -11.96 29.21
N VAL A 249 38.10 -11.97 29.75
CA VAL A 249 39.08 -13.04 29.50
C VAL A 249 38.49 -14.42 29.81
N ALA A 250 37.75 -14.54 30.92
CA ALA A 250 37.10 -15.79 31.32
C ALA A 250 36.02 -16.23 30.31
N LYS A 251 35.20 -15.30 29.78
CA LYS A 251 34.20 -15.62 28.75
C LYS A 251 34.86 -16.11 27.44
N ILE A 252 35.91 -15.45 26.98
CA ILE A 252 36.66 -15.88 25.78
C ILE A 252 37.33 -17.23 26.05
N ALA A 253 38.01 -17.40 27.19
CA ALA A 253 38.71 -18.64 27.51
C ALA A 253 37.75 -19.84 27.56
N LYS A 254 36.62 -19.69 28.25
CA LYS A 254 35.57 -20.71 28.34
C LYS A 254 34.98 -21.03 26.97
N ALA A 255 34.65 -20.02 26.16
CA ALA A 255 34.05 -20.21 24.84
C ALA A 255 34.98 -20.92 23.84
N ASN A 256 36.30 -20.88 24.06
CA ASN A 256 37.31 -21.45 23.18
C ASN A 256 38.07 -22.64 23.80
N GLY A 257 37.66 -23.12 24.98
CA GLY A 257 38.36 -24.21 25.69
C GLY A 257 39.82 -23.90 26.07
N ILE A 258 40.18 -22.62 26.22
CA ILE A 258 41.55 -22.20 26.50
C ILE A 258 41.84 -22.36 28.00
N LYS A 259 42.73 -23.29 28.34
CA LYS A 259 43.18 -23.51 29.72
C LYS A 259 44.20 -22.47 30.19
N ASN A 260 45.11 -22.06 29.30
CA ASN A 260 46.12 -21.04 29.57
C ASN A 260 45.90 -19.81 28.69
N VAL A 261 45.36 -18.75 29.29
CA VAL A 261 44.98 -17.51 28.59
C VAL A 261 46.16 -16.70 28.04
N ASN A 262 47.40 -17.05 28.45
CA ASN A 262 48.62 -16.43 27.94
C ASN A 262 49.20 -17.14 26.72
N ARG A 263 48.58 -18.26 26.27
CA ARG A 263 49.04 -19.04 25.10
C ARG A 263 47.98 -18.97 24.00
N ILE A 264 48.08 -17.95 23.16
CA ILE A 264 47.32 -17.80 21.91
C ILE A 264 48.27 -17.63 20.73
N ASN A 265 47.89 -18.12 19.55
CA ASN A 265 48.71 -18.07 18.34
C ASN A 265 48.16 -17.05 17.35
N ILE A 266 49.05 -16.39 16.61
CA ILE A 266 48.67 -15.54 15.48
C ILE A 266 47.89 -16.39 14.45
N GLY A 267 46.80 -15.84 13.92
CA GLY A 267 45.89 -16.55 13.01
C GLY A 267 44.84 -17.42 13.71
N GLN A 268 44.93 -17.63 15.03
CA GLN A 268 43.94 -18.40 15.78
C GLN A 268 42.56 -17.72 15.73
N LYS A 269 41.52 -18.48 15.40
CA LYS A 269 40.13 -18.03 15.50
C LYS A 269 39.64 -18.15 16.94
N LEU A 270 39.14 -17.05 17.49
CA LEU A 270 38.56 -16.98 18.83
C LEU A 270 37.10 -16.56 18.77
N ILE A 271 36.22 -17.34 19.41
CA ILE A 271 34.86 -16.93 19.73
C ILE A 271 34.94 -15.89 20.85
N ILE A 272 34.64 -14.64 20.52
CA ILE A 272 34.76 -13.51 21.46
C ILE A 272 33.40 -13.08 22.04
N GLY A 273 32.32 -13.61 21.48
CA GLY A 273 30.95 -13.36 21.93
C GLY A 273 29.94 -14.00 21.00
N GLN A 274 28.67 -13.70 21.23
CA GLN A 274 27.56 -14.09 20.37
C GLN A 274 26.75 -12.83 20.01
N THR A 275 26.16 -12.80 18.82
CA THR A 275 25.19 -11.76 18.48
C THR A 275 24.04 -11.76 19.50
N PRO A 276 23.52 -10.57 19.87
CA PRO A 276 22.37 -10.45 20.77
C PRO A 276 21.15 -11.23 20.28
#